data_AF-A0AAF3ERR3-F1
#
_entry.id   AF-A0AAF3ERR3-F1
#
_cell.length_a   1.000
_cell.length_b   1.000
_cell.length_c   1.000
_cell.angle_alpha   90.00
_cell.angle_beta   90.00
_cell.angle_gamma   90.00
#
_symmetry.space_group_name_H-M   'P 1'
#
loop_
_entity.id
_entity.type
_entity.pdbx_description
1 polymer ?
#
loop_
_entity_poly.entity_id
_entity_poly.type
_entity_poly.pdbx_seq_one_letter_code
_entity_poly.pdbx_strand_id
1 'polypeptide(L)'
;MRRPAGDWLWFDQSDIPYDTWDYLAGEILHIKTLTREIHTKVYNTQKSVPISQTRANQSRSCRLDDAVLEMYKIQHDKRVNLMKYAARVAGEQRGYAKLYNGIVPEVFCPSLVRIGNVDDGGKWVCNPMAMPSGCAIMSLGVAGDPSFEKEMQLLTKQKCSVQSYDKRDPGPVIEGMEKINAFFTKALISVRDDPEKNIRSIQGEMKRLNIDRIEILKIDIEGSEFSVIPELISVADICQILIEIHGKPKKVVELISEMARKGYRIFSYEINGAWHHLSEYSFIHESCIEQYEATPLDYYWHLV
;
A
#
# COMPACT_ATOMS: atom_id res chain seq x y z
N MET A 1 -1.12 -35.94 -32.38
CA MET A 1 -1.55 -36.23 -33.76
C MET A 1 -2.58 -35.20 -34.20
N ARG A 2 -2.25 -34.46 -35.26
CA ARG A 2 -3.07 -33.65 -36.21
C ARG A 2 -4.28 -32.83 -35.71
N ARG A 3 -4.16 -31.49 -35.85
CA ARG A 3 -5.26 -30.59 -36.23
C ARG A 3 -5.03 -30.08 -37.68
N PRO A 4 -6.08 -29.75 -38.45
CA PRO A 4 -6.03 -29.69 -39.92
C PRO A 4 -5.54 -28.34 -40.47
N ALA A 5 -5.08 -28.39 -41.72
CA ALA A 5 -4.64 -27.27 -42.55
C ALA A 5 -5.79 -26.26 -42.80
N GLY A 6 -5.46 -24.97 -42.67
CA GLY A 6 -6.26 -23.87 -43.20
C GLY A 6 -5.47 -23.22 -44.32
N ASP A 7 -6.04 -23.26 -45.52
CA ASP A 7 -5.57 -22.58 -46.72
C ASP A 7 -5.51 -21.07 -46.47
N TRP A 8 -4.31 -20.49 -46.55
CA TRP A 8 -4.14 -19.06 -46.71
C TRP A 8 -3.76 -18.78 -48.16
N LEU A 9 -4.73 -18.19 -48.87
CA LEU A 9 -4.61 -17.63 -50.20
C LEU A 9 -3.33 -16.78 -50.32
N TRP A 10 -2.46 -17.15 -51.25
CA TRP A 10 -1.41 -16.26 -51.73
C TRP A 10 -2.09 -15.13 -52.51
N PHE A 11 -2.10 -13.92 -51.93
CA PHE A 11 -2.40 -12.70 -52.69
C PHE A 11 -1.22 -12.44 -53.63
N ASP A 12 -1.47 -12.57 -54.93
CA ASP A 12 -0.54 -12.18 -55.98
C ASP A 12 -0.47 -10.64 -56.01
N GLN A 13 0.75 -10.09 -55.93
CA GLN A 13 0.99 -8.63 -55.97
C GLN A 13 0.79 -8.05 -57.38
N SER A 14 0.52 -8.89 -58.40
CA SER A 14 0.36 -8.47 -59.79
C SER A 14 -0.97 -7.75 -60.10
N ASP A 15 -1.94 -7.75 -59.18
CA ASP A 15 -3.29 -7.19 -59.39
C ASP A 15 -3.52 -5.76 -58.83
N ILE A 16 -2.47 -5.07 -58.37
CA ILE A 16 -2.58 -3.71 -57.84
C ILE A 16 -2.26 -2.69 -58.96
N PRO A 17 -3.23 -1.89 -59.44
CA PRO A 17 -3.00 -0.90 -60.51
C PRO A 17 -1.90 0.08 -60.12
N TYR A 18 -0.97 0.37 -61.03
CA TYR A 18 0.21 1.24 -60.80
C TYR A 18 -0.17 2.57 -60.11
N ASP A 19 -1.32 3.15 -60.47
CA ASP A 19 -1.82 4.42 -59.94
C ASP A 19 -2.14 4.39 -58.42
N THR A 20 -2.41 3.21 -57.84
CA THR A 20 -2.67 3.09 -56.39
C THR A 20 -1.39 3.16 -55.55
N TRP A 21 -0.23 2.80 -56.10
CA TRP A 21 1.05 2.92 -55.42
C TRP A 21 1.51 4.37 -55.30
N ASP A 22 1.28 5.18 -56.34
CA ASP A 22 1.59 6.61 -56.33
C ASP A 22 0.67 7.38 -55.36
N TYR A 23 -0.60 6.99 -55.26
CA TYR A 23 -1.53 7.57 -54.30
C TYR A 23 -1.12 7.27 -52.85
N LEU A 24 -0.79 6.01 -52.54
CA LEU A 24 -0.31 5.60 -51.21
C LEU A 24 1.04 6.24 -50.85
N ALA A 25 1.96 6.37 -51.81
CA ALA A 25 3.23 7.07 -51.59
C ALA A 25 3.02 8.56 -51.30
N GLY A 26 2.06 9.20 -51.98
CA GLY A 26 1.64 10.57 -51.71
C GLY A 26 1.08 10.78 -50.31
N GLU A 27 0.18 9.89 -49.84
CA GLU A 27 -0.38 9.97 -48.49
C GLU A 27 0.68 9.74 -47.40
N ILE A 28 1.60 8.78 -47.60
CA ILE A 28 2.71 8.53 -46.66
C ILE A 28 3.63 9.75 -46.57
N LEU A 29 3.93 10.41 -47.69
CA LEU A 29 4.73 11.64 -47.68
C LEU A 29 4.01 12.80 -46.99
N HIS A 30 2.69 12.91 -47.18
CA HIS A 30 1.86 13.92 -46.51
C HIS A 30 1.81 13.71 -44.99
N ILE A 31 1.62 12.47 -44.54
CA ILE A 31 1.64 12.09 -43.11
C ILE A 31 3.02 12.36 -42.48
N LYS A 32 4.12 12.02 -43.16
CA LYS A 32 5.48 12.33 -42.68
C LYS A 32 5.70 13.83 -42.54
N THR A 33 5.18 14.63 -43.46
CA THR A 33 5.31 16.10 -43.43
C THR A 33 4.50 16.71 -42.27
N LEU A 34 3.24 16.29 -42.11
CA LEU A 34 2.39 16.67 -40.98
C LEU A 34 3.01 16.30 -39.63
N THR A 35 3.59 15.10 -39.53
CA THR A 35 4.25 14.64 -38.29
C THR A 35 5.45 15.52 -37.94
N ARG A 36 6.22 15.94 -38.95
CA ARG A 36 7.39 16.84 -38.77
C ARG A 36 6.96 18.26 -38.37
N GLU A 37 5.87 18.78 -38.93
CA GLU A 37 5.30 20.06 -38.55
C GLU A 37 4.75 20.05 -37.11
N ILE A 38 4.02 18.99 -36.73
CA ILE A 38 3.51 18.82 -35.36
C ILE A 38 4.68 18.74 -34.37
N HIS A 39 5.70 17.94 -34.68
CA HIS A 39 6.87 17.81 -33.80
C HIS A 39 7.63 19.14 -33.65
N THR A 40 7.71 19.93 -34.72
CA THR A 40 8.35 21.26 -34.69
C THR A 40 7.51 22.27 -33.89
N LYS A 41 6.18 22.26 -34.06
CA LYS A 41 5.27 23.11 -33.28
C LYS A 41 5.33 22.75 -31.79
N VAL A 42 5.23 21.48 -31.42
CA VAL A 42 5.31 21.03 -30.01
C VAL A 42 6.65 21.41 -29.38
N TYR A 43 7.76 21.20 -30.10
CA TYR A 43 9.10 21.54 -29.60
C TYR A 43 9.30 23.06 -29.41
N ASN A 44 8.72 23.89 -30.29
CA ASN A 44 8.80 25.35 -30.17
C ASN A 44 7.84 25.92 -29.12
N THR A 45 6.67 25.29 -28.90
CA THR A 45 5.76 25.64 -27.80
C THR A 45 6.39 25.34 -26.43
N GLN A 46 7.17 24.26 -26.31
CA GLN A 46 7.90 23.96 -25.07
C GLN A 46 9.02 24.95 -24.74
N LYS A 47 9.67 25.54 -25.76
CA LYS A 47 10.72 26.56 -25.56
C LYS A 47 10.20 27.96 -25.23
N SER A 48 8.94 28.25 -25.52
CA SER A 48 8.34 29.59 -25.36
C SER A 48 7.59 29.80 -24.05
N VAL A 49 7.52 28.79 -23.17
CA VAL A 49 7.04 28.97 -21.79
C VAL A 49 8.18 29.59 -20.96
N PRO A 50 8.04 30.82 -20.46
CA PRO A 50 9.07 31.45 -19.64
C PRO A 50 9.26 30.68 -18.33
N ILE A 51 10.46 30.13 -18.12
CA ILE A 51 10.87 29.38 -16.92
C ILE A 51 10.82 30.25 -15.64
N SER A 52 10.62 31.56 -15.75
CA SER A 52 10.56 32.49 -14.61
C SER A 52 9.19 32.56 -13.91
N GLN A 53 8.10 32.04 -14.49
CA GLN A 53 6.77 32.09 -13.86
C GLN A 53 6.35 30.80 -13.13
N THR A 54 7.15 29.72 -13.21
CA THR A 54 6.85 28.43 -12.56
C THR A 54 7.48 28.24 -11.18
N ARG A 55 8.41 29.11 -10.75
CA ARG A 55 9.06 29.00 -9.42
C ARG A 55 8.36 29.73 -8.28
N ALA A 56 7.43 30.65 -8.56
CA ALA A 56 6.75 31.43 -7.52
C ALA A 56 5.49 30.76 -6.93
N ASN A 57 5.05 29.61 -7.48
CA ASN A 57 3.91 28.84 -6.96
C ASN A 57 4.31 27.48 -6.34
N GLN A 58 5.61 27.19 -6.21
CA GLN A 58 6.14 25.94 -5.64
C GLN A 58 6.18 25.91 -4.10
N SER A 59 5.58 26.89 -3.40
CA SER A 59 5.49 26.88 -1.94
C SER A 59 4.07 27.04 -1.41
N ARG A 60 3.05 26.58 -2.15
CA ARG A 60 1.83 26.13 -1.46
C ARG A 60 2.20 24.83 -0.77
N SER A 61 2.67 24.94 0.47
CA SER A 61 2.59 23.86 1.45
C SER A 61 1.25 23.17 1.26
N CYS A 62 1.24 21.84 1.07
CA CYS A 62 0.04 21.00 1.13
C CYS A 62 -0.51 21.03 2.57
N ARG A 63 -0.86 22.21 3.08
CA ARG A 63 -1.43 22.41 4.38
C ARG A 63 -2.92 22.15 4.26
N LEU A 64 -3.41 21.23 5.08
CA LEU A 64 -4.84 20.96 5.19
C LEU A 64 -5.58 22.23 5.63
N ASP A 65 -6.76 22.45 5.07
CA ASP A 65 -7.60 23.62 5.40
C ASP A 65 -8.10 23.53 6.85
N ASP A 66 -8.00 24.63 7.61
CA ASP A 66 -8.43 24.70 9.01
C ASP A 66 -9.93 24.36 9.17
N ALA A 67 -10.76 24.68 8.18
CA ALA A 67 -12.17 24.31 8.18
C ALA A 67 -12.39 22.79 8.08
N VAL A 68 -11.51 22.07 7.37
CA VAL A 68 -11.55 20.60 7.32
C VAL A 68 -11.20 20.04 8.70
N LEU A 69 -10.13 20.51 9.33
CA LEU A 69 -9.74 20.09 10.69
C LEU A 69 -10.87 20.33 11.71
N GLU A 70 -11.55 21.47 11.62
CA GLU A 70 -12.67 21.80 12.50
C GLU A 70 -13.86 20.83 12.31
N MET A 71 -14.17 20.44 11.07
CA MET A 71 -15.22 19.46 10.81
C MET A 71 -14.92 18.08 11.43
N TYR A 72 -13.65 17.66 11.46
CA TYR A 72 -13.25 16.43 12.14
C TYR A 72 -13.57 16.50 13.64
N LYS A 73 -13.21 17.61 14.31
CA LYS A 73 -13.50 17.84 15.73
C LYS A 73 -15.00 17.90 16.03
N ILE A 74 -15.79 18.59 15.21
CA ILE A 74 -17.25 18.66 15.36
C ILE A 74 -17.90 17.26 15.32
N GLN A 75 -17.32 16.34 14.54
CA GLN A 75 -17.84 14.98 14.39
C GLN A 75 -17.26 13.98 15.42
N HIS A 76 -16.30 14.40 16.26
CA HIS A 76 -15.56 13.58 17.21
C HIS A 76 -16.46 12.67 18.06
N ASP A 77 -17.34 13.26 18.89
CA ASP A 77 -18.20 12.51 19.80
C ASP A 77 -19.14 11.55 19.08
N LYS A 78 -19.61 11.93 17.88
CA LYS A 78 -20.47 11.07 17.06
C LYS A 78 -19.71 9.82 16.63
N ARG A 79 -18.43 9.95 16.25
CA ARG A 79 -17.58 8.81 15.88
C ARG A 79 -17.28 7.92 17.07
N VAL A 80 -16.89 8.50 18.21
CA VAL A 80 -16.63 7.73 19.46
C VAL A 80 -17.85 6.89 19.82
N ASN A 81 -19.03 7.51 19.86
CA ASN A 81 -20.28 6.81 20.20
C ASN A 81 -20.66 5.75 19.16
N LEU A 82 -20.39 6.00 17.88
CA LEU A 82 -20.67 5.06 16.81
C LEU A 82 -19.76 3.83 16.86
N MET A 83 -18.47 3.99 17.15
CA MET A 83 -17.55 2.85 17.31
C MET A 83 -17.86 2.03 18.56
N LYS A 84 -18.19 2.68 19.69
CA LYS A 84 -18.72 1.99 20.89
C LYS A 84 -20.00 1.21 20.58
N TYR A 85 -20.87 1.75 19.74
CA TYR A 85 -22.05 1.04 19.27
C TYR A 85 -21.70 -0.15 18.36
N ALA A 86 -20.77 0.01 17.43
CA ALA A 86 -20.31 -1.06 16.55
C ALA A 86 -19.75 -2.26 17.34
N ALA A 87 -19.07 -2.01 18.47
CA ALA A 87 -18.53 -3.06 19.32
C ALA A 87 -19.58 -3.83 20.16
N ARG A 88 -20.75 -3.22 20.43
CA ARG A 88 -21.77 -3.80 21.33
C ARG A 88 -23.04 -4.28 20.62
N VAL A 89 -23.29 -3.83 19.39
CA VAL A 89 -24.54 -4.12 18.68
C VAL A 89 -24.69 -5.61 18.39
N ALA A 90 -25.91 -6.13 18.60
CA ALA A 90 -26.25 -7.49 18.21
C ALA A 90 -26.36 -7.61 16.68
N GLY A 91 -25.72 -8.63 16.12
CA GLY A 91 -25.71 -8.94 14.69
C GLY A 91 -24.51 -8.35 13.95
N GLU A 92 -23.74 -9.24 13.31
CA GLU A 92 -22.47 -8.88 12.65
C GLU A 92 -22.65 -7.86 11.53
N GLN A 93 -23.67 -8.03 10.68
CA GLN A 93 -23.95 -7.10 9.58
C GLN A 93 -24.20 -5.67 10.07
N ARG A 94 -24.92 -5.52 11.19
CA ARG A 94 -25.12 -4.19 11.80
C ARG A 94 -23.84 -3.65 12.41
N GLY A 95 -23.01 -4.50 13.02
CA GLY A 95 -21.70 -4.11 13.53
C GLY A 95 -20.79 -3.60 12.42
N TYR A 96 -20.65 -4.34 11.31
CA TYR A 96 -19.87 -3.91 10.15
C TYR A 96 -20.39 -2.62 9.55
N ALA A 97 -21.71 -2.49 9.36
CA ALA A 97 -22.29 -1.26 8.84
C ALA A 97 -21.97 -0.03 9.71
N LYS A 98 -21.86 -0.18 11.03
CA LYS A 98 -21.55 0.92 11.94
C LYS A 98 -20.06 1.23 12.00
N LEU A 99 -19.22 0.19 11.97
CA LEU A 99 -17.78 0.33 11.86
C LEU A 99 -17.40 1.04 10.56
N TYR A 100 -17.83 0.49 9.41
CA TYR A 100 -17.38 0.93 8.09
C TYR A 100 -17.99 2.23 7.60
N ASN A 101 -19.21 2.57 8.02
CA ASN A 101 -19.79 3.89 7.70
C ASN A 101 -19.28 5.01 8.63
N GLY A 102 -18.61 4.65 9.74
CA GLY A 102 -18.23 5.60 10.78
C GLY A 102 -16.73 5.85 10.90
N ILE A 103 -15.92 4.89 10.46
CA ILE A 103 -14.46 5.00 10.47
C ILE A 103 -14.00 6.09 9.51
N VAL A 104 -13.00 6.86 9.92
CA VAL A 104 -12.27 7.84 9.09
C VAL A 104 -10.79 7.82 9.46
N PRO A 105 -9.90 8.34 8.62
CA PRO A 105 -8.51 8.58 9.00
C PRO A 105 -8.40 9.56 10.17
N GLU A 106 -7.48 9.31 11.10
CA GLU A 106 -7.03 10.22 12.16
C GLU A 106 -5.82 11.05 11.71
N VAL A 107 -5.16 10.66 10.63
CA VAL A 107 -4.00 11.33 10.03
C VAL A 107 -4.21 11.45 8.52
N PHE A 108 -3.93 12.63 7.98
CA PHE A 108 -3.86 12.87 6.55
C PHE A 108 -2.44 12.66 6.03
N CYS A 109 -2.28 11.79 5.04
CA CYS A 109 -1.00 11.55 4.36
C CYS A 109 -1.04 12.11 2.92
N PRO A 110 -0.29 13.18 2.62
CA PRO A 110 -0.29 13.78 1.27
C PRO A 110 0.28 12.88 0.18
N SER A 111 1.26 12.03 0.54
CA SER A 111 1.92 11.09 -0.38
C SER A 111 1.56 9.65 -0.06
N LEU A 112 0.26 9.37 -0.09
CA LEU A 112 -0.28 8.03 0.13
C LEU A 112 -0.15 7.18 -1.15
N VAL A 113 0.47 6.01 -1.05
CA VAL A 113 0.71 5.11 -2.19
C VAL A 113 0.27 3.68 -1.85
N ARG A 114 -0.47 3.04 -2.73
CA ARG A 114 -0.77 1.60 -2.61
C ARG A 114 0.38 0.81 -3.23
N ILE A 115 0.95 -0.12 -2.46
CA ILE A 115 2.14 -0.90 -2.84
C ILE A 115 1.81 -2.39 -2.83
N GLY A 116 2.30 -3.12 -3.82
CA GLY A 116 2.00 -4.53 -4.05
C GLY A 116 0.87 -4.72 -5.06
N ASN A 117 0.37 -5.94 -5.12
CA ASN A 117 -0.70 -6.34 -6.04
C ASN A 117 -1.84 -5.33 -6.05
N VAL A 118 -2.29 -4.91 -7.24
CA VAL A 118 -3.32 -3.87 -7.41
C VAL A 118 -4.69 -4.33 -6.90
N ASP A 119 -4.91 -5.65 -6.86
CA ASP A 119 -6.07 -6.28 -6.26
C ASP A 119 -5.78 -6.65 -4.78
N ASP A 120 -6.19 -7.84 -4.35
CA ASP A 120 -5.97 -8.35 -2.99
C ASP A 120 -4.48 -8.44 -2.62
N GLY A 121 -4.15 -8.11 -1.37
CA GLY A 121 -2.82 -8.26 -0.78
C GLY A 121 -1.89 -7.02 -0.82
N GLY A 122 -2.13 -6.04 -1.68
CA GLY A 122 -1.37 -4.78 -1.65
C GLY A 122 -1.80 -3.87 -0.49
N LYS A 123 -0.92 -3.00 0.01
CA LYS A 123 -1.17 -2.20 1.23
C LYS A 123 -0.90 -0.71 1.01
N TRP A 124 -1.63 0.15 1.72
CA TRP A 124 -1.48 1.60 1.67
C TRP A 124 -0.33 2.09 2.57
N VAL A 125 0.72 2.67 1.98
CA VAL A 125 1.91 3.17 2.68
C VAL A 125 1.90 4.71 2.67
N CYS A 126 2.12 5.33 3.83
CA CYS A 126 2.30 6.77 3.90
C CYS A 126 3.74 7.16 3.55
N ASN A 127 3.91 8.02 2.54
CA ASN A 127 5.17 8.63 2.10
C ASN A 127 6.40 7.69 2.17
N PRO A 128 6.43 6.61 1.38
CA PRO A 128 7.54 5.64 1.38
C PRO A 128 8.90 6.27 1.02
N MET A 129 8.90 7.44 0.37
CA MET A 129 10.13 8.16 0.03
C MET A 129 10.82 8.75 1.26
N ALA A 130 10.07 9.08 2.32
CA ALA A 130 10.60 9.64 3.56
C ALA A 130 11.23 8.61 4.52
N MET A 131 11.09 7.30 4.26
CA MET A 131 11.76 6.27 5.08
C MET A 131 13.30 6.47 5.11
N PRO A 132 13.96 6.25 6.26
CA PRO A 132 15.40 6.40 6.39
C PRO A 132 16.18 5.32 5.60
N SER A 133 17.45 5.58 5.32
CA SER A 133 18.37 4.57 4.79
C SER A 133 18.78 3.58 5.88
N GLY A 134 18.96 2.30 5.52
CA GLY A 134 19.28 1.24 6.47
C GLY A 134 18.08 0.78 7.30
N CYS A 135 16.85 1.18 6.93
CA CYS A 135 15.65 0.82 7.68
C CYS A 135 15.30 -0.67 7.57
N ALA A 136 14.44 -1.16 8.47
CA ALA A 136 13.93 -2.52 8.43
C ALA A 136 12.44 -2.54 8.11
N ILE A 137 12.04 -3.39 7.17
CA ILE A 137 10.64 -3.70 6.86
C ILE A 137 10.42 -5.15 7.29
N MET A 138 9.39 -5.41 8.09
CA MET A 138 8.96 -6.76 8.44
C MET A 138 7.65 -7.07 7.72
N SER A 139 7.62 -8.14 6.94
CA SER A 139 6.43 -8.56 6.19
C SER A 139 6.01 -9.97 6.59
N LEU A 140 4.83 -10.08 7.20
CA LEU A 140 4.33 -11.30 7.81
C LEU A 140 3.12 -11.78 7.00
N GLY A 141 3.15 -13.05 6.60
CA GLY A 141 2.16 -13.66 5.71
C GLY A 141 2.30 -13.19 4.27
N VAL A 142 3.43 -13.52 3.64
CA VAL A 142 3.67 -13.20 2.21
C VAL A 142 2.71 -13.95 1.28
N ALA A 143 2.25 -15.12 1.69
CA ALA A 143 1.21 -15.86 0.99
C ALA A 143 1.47 -16.33 -0.44
N GLY A 144 2.73 -16.40 -0.86
CA GLY A 144 3.04 -16.71 -2.25
C GLY A 144 3.10 -15.47 -3.15
N ASP A 145 2.81 -14.28 -2.62
CA ASP A 145 2.79 -13.02 -3.36
C ASP A 145 3.86 -12.05 -2.82
N PRO A 146 5.04 -11.98 -3.46
CA PRO A 146 6.11 -11.05 -3.07
C PRO A 146 5.94 -9.64 -3.68
N SER A 147 4.77 -9.29 -4.23
CA SER A 147 4.58 -8.02 -4.96
C SER A 147 4.88 -6.81 -4.08
N PHE A 148 4.38 -6.79 -2.85
CA PHE A 148 4.62 -5.70 -1.90
C PHE A 148 6.12 -5.50 -1.66
N GLU A 149 6.85 -6.58 -1.37
CA GLU A 149 8.28 -6.55 -1.07
C GLU A 149 9.08 -6.06 -2.28
N LYS A 150 8.77 -6.57 -3.47
CA LYS A 150 9.43 -6.20 -4.72
C LYS A 150 9.20 -4.72 -5.07
N GLU A 151 7.97 -4.25 -4.95
CA GLU A 151 7.63 -2.85 -5.25
C GLU A 151 8.19 -1.88 -4.21
N MET A 152 8.19 -2.25 -2.92
CA MET A 152 8.87 -1.47 -1.89
C MET A 152 10.37 -1.33 -2.20
N GLN A 153 11.04 -2.42 -2.57
CA GLN A 153 12.46 -2.40 -2.95
C GLN A 153 12.71 -1.55 -4.19
N LEU A 154 11.83 -1.62 -5.20
CA LEU A 154 11.91 -0.81 -6.41
C LEU A 154 11.75 0.69 -6.11
N LEU A 155 10.66 1.06 -5.42
CA LEU A 155 10.32 2.45 -5.14
C LEU A 155 11.37 3.13 -4.27
N THR A 156 11.90 2.39 -3.30
CA THR A 156 12.83 2.91 -2.29
C THR A 156 14.29 2.73 -2.67
N LYS A 157 14.57 2.18 -3.86
CA LYS A 157 15.92 1.87 -4.35
C LYS A 157 16.71 1.01 -3.36
N GLN A 158 16.04 0.00 -2.80
CA GLN A 158 16.60 -0.98 -1.87
C GLN A 158 17.20 -0.40 -0.57
N LYS A 159 16.75 0.79 -0.16
CA LYS A 159 17.31 1.48 1.02
C LYS A 159 17.06 0.77 2.35
N CYS A 160 16.09 -0.15 2.40
CA CYS A 160 15.71 -0.89 3.60
C CYS A 160 15.90 -2.39 3.38
N SER A 161 16.20 -3.11 4.46
CA SER A 161 16.17 -4.58 4.45
C SER A 161 14.75 -5.07 4.70
N VAL A 162 14.27 -5.99 3.87
CA VAL A 162 12.94 -6.58 3.99
C VAL A 162 13.06 -7.99 4.56
N GLN A 163 12.47 -8.22 5.72
CA GLN A 163 12.45 -9.51 6.42
C GLN A 163 11.05 -10.11 6.31
N SER A 164 10.91 -11.15 5.49
CA SER A 164 9.63 -11.75 5.15
C SER A 164 9.44 -13.11 5.80
N TYR A 165 8.22 -13.40 6.24
CA TYR A 165 7.88 -14.62 6.97
C TYR A 165 6.55 -15.20 6.50
N ASP A 166 6.49 -16.52 6.27
CA ASP A 166 5.23 -17.26 6.08
C ASP A 166 5.40 -18.73 6.51
N LYS A 167 4.32 -19.37 6.97
CA LYS A 167 4.31 -20.79 7.36
C LYS A 167 4.35 -21.73 6.14
N ARG A 168 3.87 -21.26 4.99
CA ARG A 168 3.86 -21.98 3.71
C ARG A 168 5.26 -22.07 3.14
N ASP A 169 5.46 -23.07 2.29
CA ASP A 169 6.67 -23.14 1.49
C ASP A 169 6.75 -21.93 0.56
N PRO A 170 7.95 -21.33 0.40
CA PRO A 170 8.11 -20.10 -0.37
C PRO A 170 7.68 -20.23 -1.83
N GLY A 171 7.67 -21.43 -2.43
CA GLY A 171 7.38 -21.58 -3.86
C GLY A 171 8.22 -20.61 -4.72
N PRO A 172 7.64 -19.93 -5.72
CA PRO A 172 8.34 -18.92 -6.53
C PRO A 172 8.53 -17.57 -5.83
N VAL A 173 8.15 -17.38 -4.56
CA VAL A 173 8.36 -16.12 -3.81
C VAL A 173 9.82 -15.71 -3.81
N ILE A 174 10.72 -16.69 -3.62
CA ILE A 174 12.17 -16.46 -3.63
C ILE A 174 12.65 -16.00 -5.01
N GLU A 175 11.95 -16.41 -6.08
CA GLU A 175 12.29 -16.02 -7.45
C GLU A 175 12.13 -14.50 -7.61
N GLY A 176 13.28 -13.81 -7.64
CA GLY A 176 13.38 -12.36 -7.73
C GLY A 176 13.65 -11.65 -6.40
N MET A 177 13.42 -12.28 -5.23
CA MET A 177 13.87 -11.72 -3.94
C MET A 177 15.40 -11.81 -3.79
N GLU A 178 16.05 -12.79 -4.41
CA GLU A 178 17.51 -12.98 -4.38
C GLU A 178 18.32 -11.80 -4.96
N LYS A 179 17.69 -10.93 -5.74
CA LYS A 179 18.34 -9.80 -6.43
C LYS A 179 18.10 -8.45 -5.76
N ILE A 180 17.38 -8.45 -4.63
CA ILE A 180 16.99 -7.25 -3.89
C ILE A 180 17.36 -7.41 -2.42
N ASN A 181 17.32 -6.34 -1.64
CA ASN A 181 17.56 -6.38 -0.19
C ASN A 181 16.34 -6.95 0.56
N ALA A 182 15.99 -8.20 0.25
CA ALA A 182 14.85 -8.91 0.82
C ALA A 182 15.18 -10.37 1.13
N PHE A 183 14.67 -10.87 2.25
CA PHE A 183 14.96 -12.19 2.78
C PHE A 183 13.64 -12.88 3.14
N PHE A 184 13.56 -14.19 2.92
CA PHE A 184 12.39 -14.99 3.27
C PHE A 184 12.75 -16.07 4.30
N THR A 185 11.93 -16.18 5.34
CA THR A 185 12.04 -17.21 6.38
C THR A 185 10.73 -17.99 6.46
N LYS A 186 10.79 -19.32 6.25
CA LYS A 186 9.65 -20.19 6.51
C LYS A 186 9.42 -20.30 8.02
N ALA A 187 8.36 -19.68 8.53
CA ALA A 187 8.00 -19.71 9.94
C ALA A 187 6.53 -19.35 10.19
N LEU A 188 5.93 -19.95 11.21
CA LEU A 188 4.68 -19.47 11.78
C LEU A 188 4.99 -18.32 12.74
N ILE A 189 4.34 -17.17 12.57
CA ILE A 189 4.47 -16.06 13.51
C ILE A 189 3.58 -16.28 14.73
N SER A 190 4.13 -16.04 15.92
CA SER A 190 3.42 -16.08 17.19
C SER A 190 4.02 -15.10 18.19
N VAL A 191 3.43 -15.01 19.38
CA VAL A 191 3.92 -14.19 20.49
C VAL A 191 5.26 -14.71 21.04
N ARG A 192 5.51 -16.02 20.95
CA ARG A 192 6.71 -16.68 21.50
C ARG A 192 7.37 -17.56 20.47
N ASP A 193 8.70 -17.66 20.55
CA ASP A 193 9.49 -18.58 19.75
C ASP A 193 9.28 -20.04 20.19
N ASP A 194 9.18 -20.93 19.21
CA ASP A 194 9.30 -22.39 19.37
C ASP A 194 10.10 -22.91 18.17
N PRO A 195 11.45 -22.95 18.28
CA PRO A 195 12.32 -23.31 17.17
C PRO A 195 12.07 -24.73 16.64
N GLU A 196 11.64 -25.67 17.49
CA GLU A 196 11.35 -27.05 17.09
C GLU A 196 10.17 -27.13 16.12
N LYS A 197 9.25 -26.17 16.21
CA LYS A 197 8.05 -26.08 15.36
C LYS A 197 8.14 -25.01 14.27
N ASN A 198 9.31 -24.42 14.05
CA ASN A 198 9.51 -23.25 13.19
C ASN A 198 8.54 -22.09 13.54
N ILE A 199 8.29 -21.87 14.82
CA ILE A 199 7.51 -20.73 15.30
C ILE A 199 8.49 -19.62 15.70
N ARG A 200 8.24 -18.41 15.20
CA ARG A 200 9.06 -17.23 15.45
C ARG A 200 8.24 -16.12 16.09
N SER A 201 8.83 -15.43 17.05
CA SER A 201 8.31 -14.16 17.56
C SER A 201 8.99 -12.99 16.86
N ILE A 202 8.25 -11.92 16.60
CA ILE A 202 8.81 -10.72 15.97
C ILE A 202 9.90 -10.10 16.85
N GLN A 203 9.69 -10.09 18.16
CA GLN A 203 10.70 -9.62 19.12
C GLN A 203 11.98 -10.49 19.09
N GLY A 204 11.85 -11.81 18.98
CA GLY A 204 12.98 -12.72 18.84
C GLY A 204 13.76 -12.46 17.55
N GLU A 205 13.06 -12.24 16.45
CA GLU A 205 13.66 -11.94 15.15
C GLU A 205 14.34 -10.57 15.12
N MET A 206 13.74 -9.54 15.73
CA MET A 206 14.38 -8.23 15.91
C MET A 206 15.74 -8.37 16.63
N LYS A 207 15.79 -9.12 17.73
CA LYS A 207 17.03 -9.39 18.47
C LYS A 207 18.04 -10.16 17.64
N ARG A 208 17.60 -11.19 16.92
CA ARG A 208 18.46 -12.05 16.08
C ARG A 208 19.10 -11.27 14.93
N LEU A 209 18.37 -10.32 14.36
CA LEU A 209 18.79 -9.53 13.21
C LEU A 209 19.38 -8.16 13.59
N ASN A 210 19.46 -7.85 14.89
CA ASN A 210 19.90 -6.55 15.40
C ASN A 210 19.08 -5.38 14.79
N ILE A 211 17.76 -5.56 14.76
CA ILE A 211 16.78 -4.54 14.34
C ILE A 211 16.23 -3.87 15.58
N ASP A 212 16.59 -2.61 15.80
CA ASP A 212 16.10 -1.83 16.94
C ASP A 212 14.72 -1.21 16.69
N ARG A 213 14.41 -0.93 15.42
CA ARG A 213 13.18 -0.26 14.97
C ARG A 213 12.67 -0.89 13.69
N ILE A 214 11.36 -1.11 13.63
CA ILE A 214 10.66 -1.53 12.42
C ILE A 214 10.10 -0.28 11.75
N GLU A 215 10.53 0.01 10.53
CA GLU A 215 10.03 1.18 9.80
C GLU A 215 8.61 0.91 9.28
N ILE A 216 8.42 -0.25 8.65
CA ILE A 216 7.12 -0.72 8.17
C ILE A 216 6.91 -2.16 8.64
N LEU A 217 5.79 -2.41 9.32
CA LEU A 217 5.29 -3.74 9.62
C LEU A 217 4.09 -4.03 8.71
N LYS A 218 4.26 -4.88 7.70
CA LYS A 218 3.15 -5.52 6.98
C LYS A 218 2.75 -6.81 7.70
N ILE A 219 1.47 -6.99 7.97
CA ILE A 219 0.98 -8.15 8.72
C ILE A 219 -0.37 -8.64 8.20
N ASP A 220 -0.39 -9.92 7.87
CA ASP A 220 -1.55 -10.65 7.41
C ASP A 220 -1.36 -12.11 7.85
N ILE A 221 -1.87 -12.48 9.02
CA ILE A 221 -1.53 -13.75 9.68
C ILE A 221 -2.77 -14.50 10.19
N GLU A 222 -3.86 -14.39 9.44
CA GLU A 222 -5.02 -15.29 9.49
C GLU A 222 -5.64 -15.38 10.89
N GLY A 223 -5.84 -14.25 11.56
CA GLY A 223 -6.45 -14.16 12.89
C GLY A 223 -5.46 -14.09 14.05
N SER A 224 -4.18 -14.37 13.80
CA SER A 224 -3.14 -14.25 14.84
C SER A 224 -2.81 -12.79 15.17
N GLU A 225 -3.39 -11.82 14.46
CA GLU A 225 -3.20 -10.39 14.73
C GLU A 225 -3.66 -10.03 16.15
N PHE A 226 -4.75 -10.63 16.62
CA PHE A 226 -5.33 -10.36 17.95
C PHE A 226 -4.46 -10.81 19.12
N SER A 227 -3.47 -11.67 18.90
CA SER A 227 -2.51 -12.07 19.92
C SER A 227 -1.15 -11.43 19.70
N VAL A 228 -0.72 -11.29 18.44
CA VAL A 228 0.62 -10.77 18.10
C VAL A 228 0.71 -9.25 18.27
N ILE A 229 -0.27 -8.48 17.78
CA ILE A 229 -0.19 -7.02 17.77
C ILE A 229 -0.16 -6.42 19.19
N PRO A 230 -1.09 -6.75 20.10
CA PRO A 230 -1.10 -6.21 21.48
C PRO A 230 0.25 -6.31 22.21
N GLU A 231 0.88 -7.47 22.11
CA GLU A 231 2.18 -7.76 22.73
C GLU A 231 3.31 -7.02 22.01
N LEU A 232 3.32 -7.07 20.67
CA LEU A 232 4.39 -6.49 19.86
C LEU A 232 4.47 -4.97 20.01
N ILE A 233 3.35 -4.26 19.90
CA ILE A 233 3.33 -2.78 20.00
C ILE A 233 3.63 -2.28 21.41
N SER A 234 3.65 -3.17 22.40
CA SER A 234 4.04 -2.83 23.77
C SER A 234 5.55 -2.91 24.00
N VAL A 235 6.31 -3.54 23.10
CA VAL A 235 7.74 -3.80 23.28
C VAL A 235 8.62 -3.36 22.11
N ALA A 236 8.06 -3.14 20.92
CA ALA A 236 8.79 -2.75 19.72
C ALA A 236 8.47 -1.31 19.30
N ASP A 237 9.49 -0.60 18.82
CA ASP A 237 9.33 0.68 18.11
C ASP A 237 8.98 0.39 16.63
N ILE A 238 7.77 0.75 16.23
CA ILE A 238 7.25 0.53 14.87
C ILE A 238 6.69 1.85 14.33
N CYS A 239 7.15 2.28 13.16
CA CYS A 239 6.66 3.54 12.58
C CYS A 239 5.30 3.40 11.91
N GLN A 240 5.15 2.48 10.96
CA GLN A 240 3.86 2.21 10.32
C GLN A 240 3.49 0.74 10.42
N ILE A 241 2.21 0.48 10.65
CA ILE A 241 1.63 -0.86 10.68
C ILE A 241 0.58 -0.95 9.57
N LEU A 242 0.76 -1.90 8.66
CA LEU A 242 -0.09 -2.19 7.52
C LEU A 242 -0.69 -3.57 7.74
N ILE A 243 -1.96 -3.63 8.13
CA ILE A 243 -2.54 -4.83 8.71
C ILE A 243 -3.84 -5.21 8.01
N GLU A 244 -4.00 -6.49 7.68
CA GLU A 244 -5.32 -7.08 7.47
C GLU A 244 -5.85 -7.63 8.79
N ILE A 245 -7.05 -7.22 9.19
CA ILE A 245 -7.67 -7.70 10.43
C ILE A 245 -8.76 -8.72 10.11
N HIS A 246 -8.53 -9.95 10.54
CA HIS A 246 -9.41 -11.12 10.39
C HIS A 246 -10.46 -11.22 11.50
N GLY A 247 -11.38 -10.26 11.60
CA GLY A 247 -12.19 -10.08 12.81
C GLY A 247 -13.63 -9.63 12.64
N LYS A 248 -14.43 -10.01 13.65
CA LYS A 248 -15.78 -9.47 13.86
C LYS A 248 -15.72 -8.02 14.37
N PRO A 249 -16.77 -7.20 14.17
CA PRO A 249 -16.75 -5.77 14.47
C PRO A 249 -16.24 -5.43 15.87
N LYS A 250 -16.70 -6.18 16.88
CA LYS A 250 -16.24 -6.01 18.27
C LYS A 250 -14.72 -6.15 18.41
N LYS A 251 -14.15 -7.23 17.89
CA LYS A 251 -12.71 -7.48 17.98
C LYS A 251 -11.90 -6.47 17.20
N VAL A 252 -12.38 -6.06 16.02
CA VAL A 252 -11.73 -5.01 15.22
C VAL A 252 -11.69 -3.70 16.00
N VAL A 253 -12.82 -3.26 16.56
CA VAL A 253 -12.90 -2.03 17.37
C VAL A 253 -11.98 -2.11 18.59
N GLU A 254 -11.96 -3.24 19.30
CA GLU A 254 -11.08 -3.46 20.46
C GLU A 254 -9.60 -3.35 20.08
N LEU A 255 -9.17 -4.01 19.00
CA LEU A 255 -7.78 -3.98 18.54
C LEU A 255 -7.35 -2.59 18.06
N ILE A 256 -8.16 -1.91 17.25
CA ILE A 256 -7.86 -0.55 16.79
C ILE A 256 -7.78 0.42 17.96
N SER A 257 -8.70 0.30 18.93
CA SER A 257 -8.71 1.12 20.14
C SER A 257 -7.46 0.88 21.00
N GLU A 258 -7.01 -0.37 21.11
CA GLU A 258 -5.75 -0.71 21.78
C GLU A 258 -4.52 -0.10 21.07
N MET A 259 -4.42 -0.25 19.75
CA MET A 259 -3.37 0.38 18.96
C MET A 259 -3.37 1.91 19.13
N ALA A 260 -4.56 2.53 19.15
CA ALA A 260 -4.73 3.96 19.35
C ALA A 260 -4.28 4.44 20.75
N ARG A 261 -4.44 3.62 21.79
CA ARG A 261 -3.90 3.93 23.13
C ARG A 261 -2.38 3.82 23.20
N LYS A 262 -1.77 3.09 22.24
CA LYS A 262 -0.32 2.95 22.07
C LYS A 262 0.27 3.95 21.06
N GLY A 263 -0.49 4.99 20.70
CA GLY A 263 0.01 6.06 19.83
C GLY A 263 -0.07 5.78 18.34
N TYR A 264 -0.72 4.69 17.91
CA TYR A 264 -0.93 4.42 16.48
C TYR A 264 -2.22 5.06 15.97
N ARG A 265 -2.12 5.83 14.89
CA ARG A 265 -3.22 6.59 14.30
C ARG A 265 -3.52 6.08 12.91
N ILE A 266 -4.78 5.85 12.61
CA ILE A 266 -5.19 5.36 11.30
C ILE A 266 -5.01 6.45 10.24
N PHE A 267 -4.36 6.13 9.12
CA PHE A 267 -4.23 7.03 7.97
C PHE A 267 -4.90 6.48 6.70
N SER A 268 -5.18 5.17 6.64
CA SER A 268 -5.92 4.54 5.55
C SER A 268 -6.66 3.29 6.03
N TYR A 269 -7.70 2.90 5.30
CA TYR A 269 -8.38 1.61 5.43
C TYR A 269 -9.02 1.20 4.11
N GLU A 270 -9.10 -0.10 3.88
CA GLU A 270 -9.70 -0.71 2.69
C GLU A 270 -10.70 -1.78 3.14
N ILE A 271 -11.99 -1.53 2.90
CA ILE A 271 -13.05 -2.48 3.23
C ILE A 271 -13.06 -3.55 2.14
N ASN A 272 -12.85 -4.81 2.54
CA ASN A 272 -12.89 -5.91 1.59
C ASN A 272 -14.33 -6.14 1.10
N GLY A 273 -14.52 -5.96 -0.21
CA GLY A 273 -15.84 -6.03 -0.84
C GLY A 273 -16.46 -7.43 -0.90
N ALA A 274 -15.65 -8.49 -0.78
CA ALA A 274 -16.13 -9.87 -0.71
C ALA A 274 -16.37 -10.31 0.75
N TRP A 275 -15.47 -9.92 1.65
CA TRP A 275 -15.41 -10.42 3.01
C TRP A 275 -15.19 -9.28 4.00
N HIS A 276 -16.27 -8.69 4.51
CA HIS A 276 -16.23 -7.64 5.52
C HIS A 276 -15.41 -7.98 6.79
N HIS A 277 -15.09 -9.24 7.05
CA HIS A 277 -14.30 -9.66 8.22
C HIS A 277 -12.79 -9.72 7.94
N LEU A 278 -12.35 -9.36 6.72
CA LEU A 278 -10.98 -9.44 6.19
C LEU A 278 -10.59 -8.08 5.61
N SER A 279 -10.62 -7.02 6.41
CA SER A 279 -10.41 -5.65 5.92
C SER A 279 -9.04 -5.11 6.31
N GLU A 280 -8.51 -4.21 5.50
CA GLU A 280 -7.18 -3.65 5.68
C GLU A 280 -7.20 -2.30 6.37
N TYR A 281 -6.17 -2.04 7.16
CA TYR A 281 -5.97 -0.81 7.89
C TYR A 281 -4.50 -0.43 7.86
N SER A 282 -4.24 0.87 7.87
CA SER A 282 -2.88 1.40 7.86
C SER A 282 -2.74 2.45 8.93
N PHE A 283 -1.74 2.27 9.79
CA PHE A 283 -1.50 3.08 10.97
C PHE A 283 -0.11 3.68 10.93
N ILE A 284 0.02 4.90 11.47
CA ILE A 284 1.30 5.55 11.73
C ILE A 284 1.40 5.89 13.21
N HIS A 285 2.55 5.64 13.81
CA HIS A 285 2.80 6.04 15.19
C HIS A 285 2.98 7.57 15.27
N GLU A 286 2.46 8.20 16.33
CA GLU A 286 2.52 9.66 16.52
C GLU A 286 3.94 10.24 16.39
N SER A 287 4.95 9.53 16.88
CA SER A 287 6.36 9.95 16.77
C SER A 287 6.91 9.96 15.34
N CYS A 288 6.21 9.34 14.39
CA CYS A 288 6.62 9.28 12.98
C CYS A 288 5.87 10.27 12.09
N ILE A 289 4.84 10.96 12.59
CA ILE A 289 3.98 11.83 11.76
C ILE A 289 4.80 12.92 11.04
N GLU A 290 5.70 13.59 11.76
CA GLU A 290 6.57 14.62 11.17
C GLU A 290 7.52 14.04 10.13
N GLN A 291 8.16 12.89 10.43
CA GLN A 291 9.09 12.21 9.51
C GLN A 291 8.44 11.93 8.15
N TYR A 292 7.15 11.56 8.15
CA TYR A 292 6.41 11.20 6.94
C TYR A 292 5.63 12.35 6.31
N GLU A 293 5.82 13.58 6.81
CA GLU A 293 5.12 14.78 6.33
C GLU A 293 3.59 14.63 6.39
N ALA A 294 3.12 13.85 7.36
CA ALA A 294 1.70 13.62 7.58
C ALA A 294 1.14 14.68 8.52
N THR A 295 -0.18 14.90 8.46
CA THR A 295 -0.86 15.93 9.27
C THR A 295 -1.91 15.27 10.17
N PRO A 296 -1.85 15.46 11.50
CA PRO A 296 -2.92 15.04 12.40
C PRO A 296 -4.26 15.67 12.03
N LEU A 297 -5.34 14.88 12.11
CA LEU A 297 -6.71 15.34 11.94
C LEU A 297 -7.38 15.51 13.31
N ASP A 298 -8.01 14.45 13.80
CA ASP A 298 -8.64 14.36 15.11
C ASP A 298 -8.50 12.91 15.60
N TYR A 299 -8.01 12.74 16.83
CA TYR A 299 -7.77 11.41 17.40
C TYR A 299 -8.96 11.02 18.27
N TYR A 300 -9.67 9.96 17.92
CA TYR A 300 -10.88 9.53 18.61
C TYR A 300 -10.84 8.06 19.02
N TRP A 301 -10.02 7.23 18.36
CA TRP A 301 -10.01 5.78 18.61
C TRP A 301 -9.57 5.39 20.02
N HIS A 302 -8.72 6.20 20.66
CA HIS A 302 -8.26 5.97 22.03
C HIS A 302 -9.37 6.11 23.10
N LEU A 303 -10.49 6.74 22.76
CA LEU A 303 -11.65 6.95 23.63
C LEU A 303 -12.78 5.93 23.41
N VAL A 304 -12.64 5.06 22.42
CA VAL A 304 -13.59 4.00 22.06
C VAL A 304 -13.45 2.82 23.01
#